data_AF-A0A7R9Q4U4-F1
#
_entry.id   AF-A0A7R9Q4U4-F1
#
_cell.length_a   1.000
_cell.length_b   1.000
_cell.length_c   1.000
_cell.angle_alpha   90.00
_cell.angle_beta   90.00
_cell.angle_gamma   90.00
#
_symmetry.space_group_name_H-M   'P 1'
#
loop_
_entity.id
_entity.type
_entity.pdbx_description
1 polymer ?
#
loop_
_entity_poly.entity_id
_entity_poly.type
_entity_poly.pdbx_seq_one_letter_code
_entity_poly.pdbx_strand_id
1 'polypeptide(L)'
;MGASGAGKTTLLNVLTARNLSKLSVKGVVLLNGQAVSAENMVSQSSYIEQHDLFHSLLTVREHLVFQSLLRMDKRFTRDQRSAFVDQLLIKFNLSKCMDTQIGGDFEFKGISG
;
A
#
# COMPACT_ATOMS: atom_id res chain seq x y z
N MET A 1 15.55 14.88 6.33
CA MET A 1 15.04 15.14 4.96
C MET A 1 16.23 15.45 4.05
N GLY A 2 16.32 14.84 2.87
CA GLY A 2 17.37 15.11 1.88
C GLY A 2 16.84 15.85 0.66
N ALA A 3 17.69 16.60 -0.05
CA ALA A 3 17.34 17.37 -1.25
C ALA A 3 16.69 16.50 -2.34
N SER A 4 16.00 17.12 -3.30
CA SER A 4 15.54 16.41 -4.50
C SER A 4 16.75 15.78 -5.22
N GLY A 5 16.60 14.54 -5.71
CA GLY A 5 17.70 13.81 -6.32
C GLY A 5 18.71 13.16 -5.35
N ALA A 6 18.59 13.36 -4.04
CA ALA A 6 19.51 12.75 -3.04
C ALA A 6 19.39 11.21 -2.90
N GLY A 7 18.66 10.52 -3.79
CA GLY A 7 18.55 9.06 -3.78
C GLY A 7 17.57 8.47 -2.76
N LYS A 8 16.67 9.26 -2.17
CA LYS A 8 15.70 8.77 -1.16
C LYS A 8 14.83 7.63 -1.67
N THR A 9 14.19 7.82 -2.83
CA THR A 9 13.36 6.80 -3.48
C THR A 9 14.20 5.59 -3.91
N THR A 10 15.41 5.84 -4.41
CA THR A 10 16.36 4.77 -4.77
C THR A 10 16.72 3.91 -3.55
N LEU A 11 16.99 4.53 -2.41
CA LEU A 11 17.29 3.82 -1.16
C LEU A 11 16.09 2.99 -0.68
N LEU A 12 14.88 3.55 -0.70
CA LEU A 12 13.68 2.80 -0.33
C LEU A 12 13.41 1.61 -1.26
N ASN A 13 13.65 1.79 -2.56
CA ASN A 13 13.56 0.70 -3.54
C ASN A 13 14.57 -0.41 -3.24
N VAL A 14 15.81 -0.07 -2.88
CA VAL A 14 16.82 -1.05 -2.44
C VAL A 14 16.38 -1.79 -1.19
N LEU A 15 15.91 -1.08 -0.16
CA LEU A 15 15.49 -1.68 1.11
C LEU A 15 14.24 -2.57 0.95
N THR A 16 13.34 -2.26 0.02
CA THR A 16 12.10 -3.01 -0.22
C THR A 16 12.21 -4.02 -1.36
N ALA A 17 13.42 -4.21 -1.90
CA ALA A 17 13.73 -5.09 -3.02
C ALA A 17 12.89 -4.82 -4.30
N ARG A 18 12.57 -3.55 -4.58
CA ARG A 18 11.81 -3.10 -5.75
C ARG A 18 12.71 -2.42 -6.79
N ASN A 19 12.35 -2.53 -8.07
CA ASN A 19 12.97 -1.79 -9.18
C ASN A 19 14.52 -1.90 -9.26
N LEU A 20 15.06 -3.07 -8.91
CA LEU A 20 16.51 -3.28 -8.81
C LEU A 20 17.23 -3.55 -10.15
N SER A 21 16.50 -3.80 -11.23
CA SER A 21 17.07 -4.26 -12.51
C SER A 21 18.10 -3.32 -13.14
N LYS A 22 18.07 -2.03 -12.78
CA LYS A 22 19.00 -1.00 -13.29
C LYS A 22 20.01 -0.54 -12.22
N LEU A 23 20.08 -1.21 -11.06
CA LEU A 23 20.90 -0.79 -9.93
C LEU A 23 21.98 -1.81 -9.63
N SER A 24 23.20 -1.33 -9.37
CA SER A 24 24.24 -2.13 -8.71
C SER A 24 24.13 -1.92 -7.20
N VAL A 25 23.70 -2.96 -6.48
CA VAL A 25 23.52 -2.93 -5.03
C VAL A 25 24.69 -3.64 -4.35
N LYS A 26 25.28 -2.99 -3.34
CA LYS A 26 26.30 -3.57 -2.46
C LYS A 26 25.86 -3.46 -1.01
N GLY A 27 26.17 -4.47 -0.21
CA GLY A 27 25.77 -4.57 1.19
C GLY A 27 24.73 -5.65 1.45
N VAL A 28 24.28 -5.73 2.70
CA VAL A 28 23.28 -6.71 3.14
C VAL A 28 22.15 -5.97 3.85
N VAL A 29 20.91 -6.32 3.52
CA VAL A 29 19.73 -5.84 4.24
C VAL A 29 19.38 -6.87 5.30
N LEU A 30 19.25 -6.41 6.54
CA LEU A 30 18.84 -7.23 7.67
C LEU A 30 17.42 -6.84 8.10
N LEU A 31 16.54 -7.82 8.27
CA LEU A 31 15.25 -7.67 8.94
C LEU A 31 15.32 -8.40 10.27
N ASN A 32 15.12 -7.68 11.39
CA ASN A 32 15.25 -8.23 12.74
C ASN A 32 16.60 -8.96 12.98
N GLY A 33 17.70 -8.41 12.44
CA GLY A 33 19.04 -8.97 12.58
C GLY A 33 19.37 -10.14 11.64
N GLN A 34 18.42 -10.58 10.81
CA GLN A 34 18.63 -11.67 9.85
C GLN A 34 18.70 -11.15 8.41
N ALA A 35 19.64 -11.69 7.64
CA ALA A 35 19.69 -11.43 6.21
C ALA A 35 18.42 -11.94 5.54
N VAL A 36 17.82 -11.09 4.71
CA VAL A 36 16.50 -11.33 4.12
C VAL A 36 16.61 -11.36 2.60
N SER A 37 15.96 -12.35 1.97
CA SER A 37 15.84 -12.41 0.52
C SER A 37 14.87 -11.33 0.02
N ALA A 38 14.95 -11.00 -1.27
CA ALA A 38 14.00 -10.08 -1.91
C ALA A 38 12.55 -10.55 -1.72
N GLU A 39 12.29 -11.84 -1.89
CA GLU A 39 10.97 -12.45 -1.72
C GLU A 39 10.45 -12.31 -0.29
N ASN A 40 11.29 -12.61 0.71
CA ASN A 40 10.92 -12.48 2.11
C ASN A 40 10.68 -11.01 2.47
N MET A 41 11.50 -10.08 1.99
CA MET A 41 11.30 -8.65 2.20
C MET A 41 9.94 -8.20 1.68
N VAL A 42 9.55 -8.60 0.47
CA VAL A 42 8.24 -8.26 -0.11
C VAL A 42 7.09 -8.89 0.67
N SER A 43 7.26 -10.11 1.21
CA SER A 43 6.21 -10.79 1.98
C SER A 43 6.00 -10.22 3.39
N GLN A 44 7.05 -9.66 4.01
CA GLN A 44 7.05 -9.22 5.41
C GLN A 44 6.92 -7.69 5.57
N SER A 45 7.03 -6.93 4.49
CA SER A 45 6.94 -5.47 4.51
C SER A 45 5.80 -4.96 3.63
N SER A 46 5.43 -3.69 3.85
CA SER A 46 4.49 -2.98 2.99
C SER A 46 5.15 -1.68 2.52
N TYR A 47 4.96 -1.36 1.24
CA TYR A 47 5.51 -0.17 0.61
C TYR A 47 4.38 0.64 -0.01
N ILE A 48 4.29 1.91 0.39
CA ILE A 48 3.34 2.88 -0.13
C ILE A 48 4.09 3.73 -1.17
N GLU A 49 3.62 3.70 -2.41
CA GLU A 49 4.23 4.43 -3.52
C GLU A 49 3.99 5.94 -3.38
N GLN A 50 4.79 6.74 -4.07
CA GLN A 50 4.61 8.19 -4.11
C GLN A 50 3.33 8.61 -4.85
N HIS A 51 2.91 7.79 -5.82
CA HIS A 51 1.68 7.98 -6.56
C HIS A 51 0.68 6.91 -6.13
N ASP A 52 -0.52 7.38 -5.76
CA ASP A 52 -1.59 6.49 -5.40
C ASP A 52 -2.13 5.73 -6.61
N LEU A 53 -2.42 4.44 -6.41
CA LEU A 53 -2.98 3.55 -7.42
C LEU A 53 -4.34 3.05 -6.94
N PHE A 54 -5.35 3.90 -7.10
CA PHE A 54 -6.74 3.57 -6.74
C PHE A 54 -7.59 3.24 -7.96
N HIS A 55 -8.68 2.51 -7.73
CA HIS A 55 -9.69 2.31 -8.75
C HIS A 55 -10.75 3.41 -8.60
N SER A 56 -10.72 4.40 -9.49
CA SER A 56 -11.46 5.65 -9.35
C SER A 56 -12.97 5.48 -9.19
N LEU A 57 -13.55 4.45 -9.83
CA LEU A 57 -14.99 4.19 -9.85
C LEU A 57 -15.54 3.53 -8.57
N LEU A 58 -14.67 2.95 -7.72
CA LEU A 58 -15.10 2.32 -6.46
C LEU A 58 -15.21 3.38 -5.36
N THR A 59 -16.09 3.12 -4.39
CA THR A 59 -16.05 3.84 -3.12
C THR A 59 -14.81 3.46 -2.30
N VAL A 60 -14.44 4.28 -1.32
CA VAL A 60 -13.32 3.98 -0.40
C VAL A 60 -13.54 2.61 0.28
N ARG A 61 -14.76 2.36 0.76
CA ARG A 61 -15.14 1.10 1.40
C ARG A 61 -15.06 -0.08 0.44
N GLU A 62 -15.62 0.05 -0.76
CA GLU A 62 -15.57 -1.01 -1.77
C GLU A 62 -14.14 -1.36 -2.16
N HIS A 63 -13.29 -0.34 -2.35
CA HIS A 63 -11.89 -0.54 -2.69
C HIS A 63 -11.16 -1.31 -1.57
N LEU A 64 -11.34 -0.92 -0.31
CA LEU A 64 -10.72 -1.61 0.82
C LEU A 64 -11.26 -3.03 1.01
N VAL A 65 -12.56 -3.26 0.83
CA VAL A 65 -13.14 -4.62 0.85
C VAL A 65 -12.55 -5.46 -0.29
N PHE A 66 -12.44 -4.93 -1.50
CA PHE A 66 -11.82 -5.61 -2.63
C PHE A 66 -10.36 -5.99 -2.33
N GLN A 67 -9.57 -5.05 -1.81
CA GLN A 67 -8.18 -5.33 -1.38
C GLN A 67 -8.13 -6.40 -0.29
N SER A 68 -9.06 -6.36 0.68
CA SER A 68 -9.13 -7.35 1.76
C SER A 68 -9.38 -8.76 1.22
N LEU A 69 -10.20 -8.91 0.17
CA LEU A 69 -10.49 -10.20 -0.46
C LEU A 69 -9.26 -10.80 -1.15
N LEU A 70 -8.41 -9.96 -1.75
CA LEU A 70 -7.20 -10.39 -2.45
C LEU A 70 -6.03 -10.70 -1.51
N ARG A 71 -5.91 -9.94 -0.41
CA ARG A 71 -4.68 -9.94 0.42
C ARG A 71 -4.82 -10.69 1.74
N MET A 72 -6.03 -10.80 2.31
CA MET A 72 -6.21 -11.52 3.57
C MET A 72 -6.35 -13.03 3.34
N ASP A 73 -5.84 -13.81 4.29
CA ASP A 73 -5.90 -15.27 4.31
C ASP A 73 -7.32 -15.81 4.05
N LYS A 74 -7.45 -16.88 3.27
CA LYS A 74 -8.72 -17.48 2.86
C LYS A 74 -9.59 -17.97 4.04
N ARG A 75 -9.02 -18.15 5.23
CA ARG A 75 -9.76 -18.50 6.46
C ARG A 75 -10.79 -17.45 6.91
N PHE A 76 -10.63 -16.19 6.49
CA PHE A 76 -11.54 -15.12 6.86
C PHE A 76 -12.76 -15.07 5.94
N THR A 77 -13.96 -15.07 6.53
CA THR A 77 -15.22 -14.93 5.79
C THR A 77 -15.39 -13.52 5.22
N ARG A 78 -16.31 -13.37 4.26
CA ARG A 78 -16.62 -12.05 3.68
C ARG A 78 -17.07 -11.05 4.76
N ASP A 79 -17.87 -11.49 5.71
CA ASP A 79 -18.38 -10.64 6.78
C ASP A 79 -17.26 -10.22 7.75
N GLN A 80 -16.36 -11.14 8.10
CA GLN A 80 -15.19 -10.83 8.94
C GLN A 80 -14.28 -9.80 8.26
N ARG A 81 -14.06 -9.93 6.95
CA ARG A 81 -13.28 -8.96 6.16
C ARG A 81 -13.95 -7.60 6.11
N SER A 82 -15.26 -7.58 5.85
CA SER A 82 -16.03 -6.34 5.82
C SER A 82 -16.00 -5.62 7.18
N ALA A 83 -16.22 -6.35 8.27
CA ALA A 83 -16.16 -5.80 9.63
C ALA A 83 -14.76 -5.24 9.96
N PHE A 84 -13.71 -5.93 9.52
CA PHE A 84 -12.33 -5.44 9.66
C PHE A 84 -12.11 -4.13 8.88
N VAL A 85 -12.60 -4.04 7.65
CA VAL A 85 -12.53 -2.80 6.84
C VAL A 85 -13.29 -1.66 7.51
N ASP A 86 -14.50 -1.92 8.04
CA ASP A 86 -15.28 -0.90 8.76
C ASP A 86 -14.54 -0.38 10.01
N GLN A 87 -13.88 -1.28 10.75
CA GLN A 87 -13.02 -0.88 11.87
C GLN A 87 -11.83 -0.02 11.42
N LEU A 88 -11.19 -0.35 10.30
CA LEU A 88 -10.09 0.46 9.76
C LEU A 88 -10.57 1.86 9.35
N LEU A 89 -11.71 1.95 8.67
CA LEU A 89 -12.30 3.22 8.25
C LEU A 89 -12.58 4.13 9.46
N ILE A 90 -13.13 3.57 10.54
CA ILE A 90 -13.35 4.32 11.79
C ILE A 90 -12.01 4.75 12.41
N LYS A 91 -11.04 3.82 12.51
CA LYS A 91 -9.73 4.07 13.13
C LYS A 91 -8.94 5.16 12.41
N PHE A 92 -9.07 5.25 11.09
CA PHE A 92 -8.44 6.30 10.27
C PHE A 92 -9.33 7.52 10.04
N ASN A 93 -10.49 7.60 10.72
CA ASN A 93 -11.44 8.72 10.63
C ASN A 93 -11.93 8.99 9.19
N LEU A 94 -12.10 7.93 8.41
CA LEU A 94 -12.58 7.95 7.03
C LEU A 94 -14.09 7.67 6.93
N SER A 95 -14.80 7.53 8.05
CA SER A 95 -16.25 7.24 8.06
C SER A 95 -17.08 8.25 7.26
N LYS A 96 -16.65 9.51 7.16
CA LYS A 96 -17.38 10.54 6.40
C LYS A 96 -17.29 10.38 4.88
N CYS A 97 -16.26 9.71 4.38
CA CYS A 97 -16.02 9.53 2.94
C CYS A 97 -16.04 8.06 2.51
N MET A 98 -16.44 7.14 3.41
CA MET A 98 -16.36 5.70 3.14
C MET A 98 -17.19 5.25 1.93
N ASP A 99 -18.33 5.89 1.71
CA ASP A 99 -19.24 5.62 0.58
C ASP A 99 -19.06 6.62 -0.58
N THR A 100 -18.03 7.46 -0.53
CA THR A 100 -17.68 8.38 -1.61
C THR A 100 -16.79 7.67 -2.61
N GLN A 101 -17.05 7.84 -3.91
CA GLN A 101 -16.14 7.37 -4.96
C GLN A 101 -14.77 8.02 -4.78
N ILE A 102 -13.71 7.22 -4.92
CA ILE A 102 -12.33 7.71 -4.76
C ILE A 102 -12.05 8.83 -5.77
N GLY A 103 -12.58 8.71 -6.98
CA GLY A 103 -12.32 9.66 -8.06
C GLY A 103 -10.89 9.54 -8.59
N GLY A 104 -10.54 10.43 -9.50
CA GLY A 104 -9.22 10.46 -10.12
C GLY A 104 -9.07 11.68 -11.00
N ASP A 105 -7.89 11.82 -11.59
CA ASP A 105 -7.45 13.06 -12.26
C ASP A 105 -8.31 13.49 -13.46
N PHE A 106 -9.13 12.59 -14.04
CA PHE A 106 -9.66 12.80 -15.39
C PHE A 106 -11.19 12.72 -15.57
N GLU A 107 -11.99 12.22 -14.63
CA GLU A 107 -13.42 11.95 -14.95
C GLU A 107 -14.46 12.47 -13.94
N PHE A 108 -14.16 12.58 -12.64
CA PHE A 108 -15.13 13.07 -11.64
C PHE A 108 -14.45 13.43 -10.31
N LYS A 109 -14.99 14.43 -9.61
CA LYS A 109 -14.54 14.84 -8.28
C LYS A 109 -14.81 13.72 -7.28
N GLY A 110 -13.76 13.21 -6.65
CA GLY A 110 -13.85 12.20 -5.60
C GLY A 110 -13.44 12.71 -4.23
N ILE A 111 -12.68 11.91 -3.49
CA ILE A 111 -12.16 12.28 -2.17
C ILE A 111 -11.07 13.35 -2.27
N SER A 112 -10.82 14.06 -1.18
CA SER A 112 -9.65 14.94 -1.08
C SER A 112 -8.36 14.13 -1.06
N GLY A 113 -7.34 14.61 -1.79
CA GLY A 113 -5.95 14.14 -1.65
C GLY A 113 -5.28 14.63 -0.38
#